data_AF-A0A6L3ERI5-F1
#
_entry.id   AF-A0A6L3ERI5-F1
#
_cell.length_a   1.000
_cell.length_b   1.000
_cell.length_c   1.000
_cell.angle_alpha   90.00
_cell.angle_beta   90.00
_cell.angle_gamma   90.00
#
_symmetry.space_group_name_H-M   'P 1'
#
loop_
_entity.id
_entity.type
_entity.pdbx_description
1 polymer ?
#
loop_
_entity_poly.entity_id
_entity_poly.type
_entity_poly.pdbx_seq_one_letter_code
_entity_poly.pdbx_strand_id
1 'polypeptide(L)' 'MLAIEKVDTGNKSQVQRFIDLHYRLYQSCPQWVPPFRSDIALMLNRRKHPFYEHSMGTAYCKPVLNTSR' A
#
# COMPACT_ATOMS: atom_id res chain seq x y z
N MET A 1 13.43 -8.35 13.82
CA MET A 1 13.86 -8.76 12.47
C MET A 1 12.90 -8.16 11.45
N LEU A 2 13.40 -7.57 10.36
CA LEU A 2 12.57 -6.93 9.34
C LEU A 2 12.07 -7.99 8.35
N ALA A 3 10.76 -8.20 8.26
CA ALA A 3 10.15 -9.17 7.35
C ALA A 3 9.39 -8.45 6.24
N ILE A 4 9.44 -8.96 5.00
CA ILE A 4 8.63 -8.45 3.89
C ILE A 4 7.46 -9.39 3.71
N GLU A 5 6.24 -8.87 3.80
CA GLU A 5 5.02 -9.66 3.66
C GLU A 5 4.33 -9.31 2.34
N LYS A 6 3.90 -10.35 1.61
CA LYS A 6 3.00 -10.17 0.48
C LYS A 6 1.64 -9.73 1.01
N VAL A 7 1.07 -8.66 0.42
CA VAL A 7 -0.25 -8.18 0.81
C VAL A 7 -1.30 -9.08 0.19
N ASP A 8 -2.16 -9.65 1.03
CA ASP A 8 -3.39 -10.29 0.57
C ASP A 8 -4.44 -9.23 0.22
N THR A 9 -4.65 -9.04 -1.08
CA THR A 9 -5.64 -8.09 -1.62
C THR A 9 -7.09 -8.48 -1.33
N GLY A 10 -7.36 -9.72 -0.89
CA GLY A 10 -8.67 -10.15 -0.39
C GLY A 10 -8.94 -9.72 1.04
N ASN A 11 -7.89 -9.42 1.81
CA ASN A 11 -7.99 -9.01 3.20
C ASN A 11 -8.02 -7.48 3.33
N LYS A 12 -9.21 -6.94 3.63
CA LYS A 12 -9.43 -5.49 3.78
C LYS A 12 -8.50 -4.83 4.81
N SER A 13 -8.18 -5.53 5.91
CA SER A 13 -7.29 -4.99 6.94
C SER A 13 -5.85 -4.85 6.43
N GLN A 14 -5.35 -5.83 5.67
CA GLN A 14 -4.01 -5.75 5.07
C GLN A 14 -3.93 -4.68 3.98
N VAL A 15 -4.97 -4.55 3.16
CA VAL A 15 -5.08 -3.48 2.16
C VAL A 15 -5.04 -2.11 2.83
N GLN A 16 -5.83 -1.91 3.88
CA GLN A 16 -5.86 -0.65 4.61
C GLN A 16 -4.51 -0.34 5.25
N ARG A 17 -3.87 -1.34 5.87
CA ARG A 17 -2.53 -1.21 6.47
C ARG A 17 -1.47 -0.81 5.43
N PHE A 18 -1.54 -1.36 4.22
CA PHE A 18 -0.65 -1.00 3.12
C PHE A 18 -0.91 0.42 2.60
N ILE A 19 -2.17 0.86 2.57
CA ILE A 19 -2.51 2.25 2.28
C ILE A 19 -1.97 3.16 3.39
N ASP A 20 -2.19 2.85 4.65
CA ASP A 20 -1.73 3.75 5.73
C ASP A 20 -0.20 3.85 5.83
N LEU A 21 0.51 2.81 5.38
CA LEU A 21 1.98 2.80 5.32
C LEU A 21 2.54 3.99 4.53
N HIS A 22 2.03 4.29 3.35
CA HIS A 22 2.61 5.37 2.55
C HIS A 22 2.37 6.74 3.19
N TYR A 23 1.20 6.98 3.78
CA TYR A 23 0.93 8.22 4.52
C TYR A 23 1.82 8.39 5.73
N ARG A 24 2.06 7.29 6.48
CA ARG A 24 2.96 7.32 7.63
C ARG A 24 4.41 7.55 7.21
N LEU A 25 4.85 6.94 6.12
CA LEU A 25 6.22 7.05 5.64
C LEU A 25 6.58 8.48 5.22
N TYR A 26 5.64 9.17 4.56
CA TYR A 26 5.86 10.51 4.03
C TYR A 26 5.24 11.63 4.88
N GLN A 27 4.81 11.34 6.11
CA GLN A 27 4.12 12.30 6.99
C GLN A 27 4.93 13.59 7.24
N SER A 28 6.26 13.48 7.30
CA SER A 28 7.17 14.61 7.55
C SER A 28 7.77 15.22 6.28
N CYS A 29 7.27 14.85 5.09
CA CYS A 29 7.78 15.34 3.81
C CYS A 29 6.84 16.41 3.23
N PRO A 30 7.12 17.71 3.39
CA PRO A 30 6.22 18.78 2.94
C PRO A 30 6.09 18.87 1.41
N GLN A 31 7.04 18.31 0.66
CA GLN A 31 6.98 18.23 -0.81
C GLN A 31 6.14 17.06 -1.31
N TRP A 32 5.69 16.18 -0.41
CA TRP A 32 4.94 14.99 -0.80
C TRP A 32 3.47 15.34 -1.04
N VAL A 33 3.01 15.10 -2.27
CA VAL A 33 1.60 15.21 -2.63
C VAL A 33 0.96 13.83 -2.47
N PRO A 34 0.09 13.62 -1.47
CA PRO A 34 -0.53 12.33 -1.26
C PRO A 34 -1.50 12.00 -2.41
N PRO A 35 -1.42 10.80 -3.00
CA PRO A 35 -2.47 10.32 -3.90
C PRO A 35 -3.78 10.07 -3.13
N PHE A 36 -4.90 9.95 -3.84
CA PHE A 36 -6.17 9.61 -3.21
C PHE A 36 -6.16 8.16 -2.70
N ARG A 37 -6.70 7.96 -1.50
CA ARG A 37 -6.82 6.62 -0.88
C ARG A 37 -7.59 5.65 -1.77
N SER A 38 -8.62 6.13 -2.46
CA SER A 38 -9.44 5.38 -3.42
C SER A 38 -8.63 4.85 -4.60
N ASP A 39 -7.67 5.63 -5.09
CA ASP A 39 -6.89 5.26 -6.27
C ASP A 39 -5.92 4.14 -5.93
N ILE A 40 -5.29 4.22 -4.76
CA ILE A 40 -4.42 3.14 -4.26
C ILE A 40 -5.25 1.89 -3.95
N ALA A 41 -6.44 2.05 -3.37
CA ALA A 41 -7.35 0.93 -3.17
C ALA A 41 -7.76 0.29 -4.51
N LEU A 42 -7.98 1.09 -5.57
CA LEU A 42 -8.25 0.61 -6.91
C LEU A 42 -7.06 -0.18 -7.47
N MET A 43 -5.83 0.32 -7.34
CA MET A 43 -4.60 -0.38 -7.77
C MET A 43 -4.43 -1.77 -7.13
N LEU A 44 -4.88 -1.93 -5.88
CA LEU A 44 -4.85 -3.21 -5.17
C LEU A 44 -6.03 -4.11 -5.52
N ASN A 45 -7.09 -3.56 -6.13
CA ASN A 45 -8.26 -4.31 -6.53
C ASN A 45 -8.07 -4.96 -7.91
N ARG A 46 -7.57 -6.19 -7.89
CA ARG A 46 -7.33 -6.99 -9.09
C ARG A 46 -8.54 -7.20 -10.00
N ARG A 47 -9.75 -7.13 -9.45
CA ARG A 47 -10.98 -7.37 -10.22
C ARG A 47 -11.47 -6.12 -10.95
N LYS A 48 -11.11 -4.93 -10.45
CA LYS A 48 -11.64 -3.66 -10.94
C LYS A 48 -10.62 -2.83 -11.71
N HIS A 49 -9.34 -3.09 -11.52
CA HIS A 49 -8.30 -2.26 -12.12
C HIS A 49 -7.91 -2.78 -13.52
N PRO A 50 -8.02 -1.95 -14.58
CA PRO A 50 -7.82 -2.39 -15.98
C PRO A 50 -6.47 -3.05 -16.25
N PHE A 51 -5.41 -2.65 -15.54
CA PHE A 51 -4.09 -3.31 -15.63
C PHE A 51 -4.14 -4.84 -15.53
N TYR A 52 -5.02 -5.39 -14.68
CA TYR A 52 -5.08 -6.84 -14.47
C TYR A 52 -5.84 -7.61 -15.56
N GLU A 53 -6.43 -6.92 -16.53
CA GLU A 53 -7.03 -7.55 -17.71
C GLU A 53 -5.95 -8.14 -18.64
N HIS A 54 -4.77 -7.53 -18.64
CA HIS A 54 -3.67 -7.90 -19.54
C HIS A 54 -2.35 -8.19 -18.84
N SER A 55 -2.26 -8.01 -17.52
CA SER A 55 -0.99 -8.10 -16.80
C SER A 55 -1.13 -8.62 -15.37
N MET A 56 -0.03 -9.16 -14.83
CA MET A 56 0.03 -9.64 -13.44
C MET A 56 0.91 -8.72 -12.59
N GLY A 57 0.39 -8.28 -11.44
CA GLY A 57 1.14 -7.51 -10.43
C GLY A 57 1.07 -8.15 -9.04
N THR A 58 1.89 -7.72 -8.08
CA THR A 58 1.79 -8.12 -6.66
C THR A 58 2.26 -6.98 -5.77
N ALA A 59 1.50 -6.67 -4.72
CA ALA A 59 1.86 -5.65 -3.73
C ALA A 59 2.58 -6.26 -2.52
N TYR A 60 3.62 -5.59 -2.04
CA TYR A 60 4.46 -6.02 -0.92
C TYR A 60 4.53 -4.94 0.14
N CYS A 61 4.22 -5.29 1.40
CA CYS A 61 4.27 -4.37 2.53
C CYS A 61 5.57 -4.59 3.32
N LYS A 62 6.30 -3.50 3.59
CA LYS A 62 7.35 -3.50 4.62
C LYS A 62 6.78 -2.97 5.94
N PRO A 63 6.92 -3.67 7.06
CA PRO A 63 6.58 -3.14 8.37
C PRO A 63 7.53 -1.99 8.70
N VAL A 64 6.97 -0.79 8.85
CA VAL A 64 7.71 0.36 9.41
C VAL A 64 7.82 0.12 10.90
N LEU A 65 9.03 -0.21 11.34
CA LEU A 65 9.38 -0.18 12.76
C LEU A 65 9.10 1.24 13.27
N ASN A 66 8.45 1.33 14.42
CA ASN A 66 8.24 2.60 15.10
C ASN A 66 9.61 3.12 15.55
N THR A 67 10.30 3.85 14.69
CA THR A 67 11.53 4.56 15.06
C THR A 67 11.10 5.78 15.85
N SER A 68 10.81 5.57 17.13
CA SER A 68 11.02 6.59 18.14
C SER A 68 12.51 6.92 18.16
N ARG A 69 12.87 8.01 17.51
CA ARG A 69 14.06 8.81 17.79
C ARG A 69 13.63 10.26 17.82
#